data_AF-A0A961AIA9-F1
#
_entry.id   AF-A0A961AIA9-F1
#
_cell.length_a   1.000
_cell.length_b   1.000
_cell.length_c   1.000
_cell.angle_alpha   90.00
_cell.angle_beta   90.00
_cell.angle_gamma   90.00
#
_symmetry.space_group_name_H-M   'P 1'
#
loop_
_entity.id
_entity.type
_entity.pdbx_description
1 polymer ?
#
loop_
_entity_poly.entity_id
_entity_poly.type
_entity_poly.pdbx_seq_one_letter_code
_entity_poly.pdbx_strand_id
1 'polypeptide(L)'
;MMLLGFVMRHFDQQSFERDRTKIMADMKAASDAADHSKVVEIGRRYESVADYEFKKLYEASKSVLDAEAAKKSAEEAKKQAATSPRRTAAGGHIINGDSWFGASSKELFEKLVQYSVQGDSAAFGKLMTAGLLTGETTMFKNGEEVLLADTAIFSGMIKVRRKGDTQEYWTNIEATK
;
A
#
# COMPACT_ATOMS: atom_id res chain seq x y z
N MET A 1 -16.48 -52.16 3.89
CA MET A 1 -15.53 -52.48 4.97
C MET A 1 -14.16 -52.68 4.32
N MET A 2 -13.33 -51.63 4.25
CA MET A 2 -11.91 -51.70 3.85
C MET A 2 -11.12 -50.68 4.66
N LEU A 3 -9.98 -51.15 5.15
CA LEU A 3 -9.19 -50.64 6.27
C LEU A 3 -8.42 -49.35 6.00
N LEU A 4 -8.22 -48.62 7.11
CA LEU A 4 -7.21 -47.61 7.35
C LEU A 4 -5.82 -48.02 6.83
N GLY A 5 -5.14 -47.07 6.18
CA GLY A 5 -3.71 -47.08 5.93
C GLY A 5 -3.09 -45.72 6.24
N PHE A 6 -3.10 -45.32 7.51
CA PHE A 6 -2.43 -44.11 7.99
C PHE A 6 -0.92 -44.41 8.06
N VAL A 7 -0.19 -44.07 7.00
CA VAL A 7 1.28 -44.14 6.97
C VAL A 7 1.81 -43.00 7.84
N MET A 8 1.97 -43.29 9.13
CA MET A 8 2.64 -42.40 10.07
C MET A 8 4.15 -42.50 9.78
N ARG A 9 4.67 -41.54 9.00
CA ARG A 9 6.12 -41.35 8.82
C ARG A 9 6.75 -41.26 10.21
N HIS A 10 7.63 -42.21 10.55
CA HIS A 10 8.53 -42.07 11.68
C HIS A 10 9.37 -40.82 11.47
N PHE A 11 8.95 -39.73 12.10
CA PHE A 11 9.69 -38.49 12.13
C PHE A 11 10.85 -38.71 13.11
N ASP A 12 12.07 -38.81 12.59
CA ASP A 12 13.28 -39.03 13.37
C ASP A 12 13.55 -37.79 14.23
N GLN A 13 13.28 -37.92 15.54
CA GLN A 13 13.45 -36.86 16.53
C GLN A 13 14.91 -36.36 16.60
N GLN A 14 15.90 -37.19 16.25
CA GLN A 14 17.31 -36.77 16.22
C GLN A 14 17.67 -35.92 15.00
N SER A 15 16.95 -36.07 13.89
CA SER A 15 17.10 -35.18 12.74
C SER A 15 16.53 -33.79 13.05
N PHE A 16 15.36 -33.75 13.70
CA PHE A 16 14.71 -32.51 14.11
C PHE A 16 15.56 -31.66 15.07
N GLU A 17 16.18 -32.30 16.06
CA GLU A 17 17.05 -31.60 17.03
C GLU A 17 18.32 -31.03 16.40
N ARG A 18 18.94 -31.74 15.44
CA ARG A 18 20.10 -31.23 14.69
C ARG A 18 19.73 -30.04 13.80
N ASP A 19 18.59 -30.12 13.13
CA ASP A 19 18.08 -29.03 12.32
C ASP A 19 17.75 -27.81 13.20
N ARG A 20 17.16 -28.02 14.39
CA ARG A 20 16.85 -26.95 15.36
C ARG A 20 18.10 -26.17 15.77
N THR A 21 19.17 -26.85 16.18
CA THR A 21 20.41 -26.18 16.61
C THR A 21 21.02 -25.35 15.50
N LYS A 22 21.00 -25.86 14.26
CA LYS A 22 21.50 -25.14 13.10
C LYS A 22 20.66 -23.89 12.80
N ILE A 23 19.34 -24.01 12.83
CA ILE A 23 18.42 -22.88 12.60
C ILE A 23 18.63 -21.77 13.64
N MET A 24 18.76 -22.13 14.92
CA MET A 24 19.01 -21.16 15.98
C MET A 24 20.37 -20.46 15.82
N ALA A 25 21.41 -21.19 15.39
CA ALA A 25 22.71 -20.61 15.09
C ALA A 25 22.64 -19.62 13.90
N ASP A 26 21.92 -19.98 12.82
CA ASP A 26 21.76 -19.14 11.64
C ASP A 26 20.94 -17.87 11.94
N MET A 27 19.87 -17.98 12.73
CA MET A 27 19.09 -16.82 13.18
C MET A 27 19.89 -15.91 14.10
N LYS A 28 20.65 -16.49 15.04
CA LYS A 28 21.51 -15.72 15.92
C LYS A 28 22.59 -14.98 15.14
N ALA A 29 23.25 -15.65 14.20
CA ALA A 29 24.26 -15.03 13.33
C ALA A 29 23.67 -13.89 12.47
N ALA A 30 22.45 -14.08 11.93
CA ALA A 30 21.76 -13.02 11.18
C ALA A 30 21.36 -11.84 12.08
N SER A 31 20.88 -12.10 13.30
CA SER A 31 20.58 -11.07 14.30
C SER A 31 21.83 -10.31 14.73
N ASP A 32 22.94 -11.00 14.98
CA ASP A 32 24.23 -10.39 15.37
C ASP A 32 24.81 -9.54 14.22
N ALA A 33 24.49 -9.88 12.96
CA ALA A 33 24.80 -9.09 11.77
C ALA A 33 23.80 -7.94 11.48
N ALA A 34 22.81 -7.73 12.34
CA ALA A 34 21.70 -6.78 12.15
C ALA A 34 20.88 -7.00 10.86
N ASP A 35 20.91 -8.22 10.28
CA ASP A 35 20.12 -8.60 9.11
C ASP A 35 18.75 -9.15 9.56
N HIS A 36 17.92 -8.24 10.09
CA HIS A 36 16.60 -8.58 10.62
C HIS A 36 15.64 -9.15 9.55
N SER A 37 15.85 -8.80 8.27
CA SER A 37 15.10 -9.37 7.15
C SER A 37 15.34 -10.88 7.03
N LYS A 38 16.61 -11.30 7.12
CA LYS A 38 16.99 -12.71 7.08
C LYS A 38 16.51 -13.49 8.31
N VAL A 39 16.51 -12.88 9.50
CA VAL A 39 15.93 -13.49 10.71
C VAL A 39 14.43 -13.77 10.53
N VAL A 40 13.69 -12.84 9.95
CA VAL A 40 12.24 -13.00 9.69
C VAL A 40 11.98 -14.04 8.58
N GLU A 41 12.81 -14.09 7.54
CA GLU A 41 12.68 -15.10 6.48
C GLU A 41 12.89 -16.53 7.01
N ILE A 42 13.95 -16.73 7.81
CA ILE A 42 14.19 -18.00 8.49
C ILE A 42 13.03 -18.30 9.46
N GLY A 43 12.62 -17.28 10.24
CA GLY A 43 11.53 -17.36 11.20
C GLY A 43 10.20 -17.86 10.63
N ARG A 44 9.80 -17.30 9.47
CA ARG A 44 8.52 -17.63 8.80
C ARG A 44 8.43 -19.10 8.39
N ARG A 45 9.55 -19.76 8.09
CA ARG A 45 9.57 -21.18 7.70
C ARG A 45 9.34 -22.13 8.88
N TYR A 46 9.41 -21.65 10.12
CA TYR A 46 9.33 -22.47 11.34
C TYR A 46 8.34 -21.89 12.38
N GLU A 47 7.37 -21.08 11.95
CA GLU A 47 6.37 -20.42 12.80
C GLU A 47 5.51 -21.42 13.63
N SER A 48 5.47 -22.69 13.22
CA SER A 48 4.76 -23.77 13.94
C SER A 48 5.56 -24.42 15.08
N VAL A 49 6.84 -24.05 15.28
CA VAL A 49 7.67 -24.62 16.35
C VAL A 49 7.44 -23.84 17.63
N ALA A 50 6.92 -24.51 18.67
CA ALA A 50 6.59 -23.93 19.97
C ALA A 50 7.83 -23.64 20.85
N ASP A 51 8.90 -23.10 20.25
CA ASP A 51 10.12 -22.74 20.96
C ASP A 51 10.07 -21.27 21.39
N TYR A 52 10.14 -21.05 22.71
CA TYR A 52 9.99 -19.73 23.33
C TYR A 52 11.12 -18.77 22.93
N GLU A 53 12.35 -19.26 22.78
CA GLU A 53 13.50 -18.42 22.40
C GLU A 53 13.43 -18.01 20.93
N PHE A 54 12.96 -18.91 20.07
CA PHE A 54 12.69 -18.63 18.67
C PHE A 54 11.63 -17.53 18.50
N LYS A 55 10.50 -17.66 19.22
CA LYS A 55 9.41 -16.68 19.17
C LYS A 55 9.87 -15.30 19.61
N LYS A 56 10.68 -15.23 20.67
CA LYS A 56 11.25 -13.97 21.18
C LYS A 56 12.15 -13.27 20.16
N LEU A 57 13.02 -14.02 19.48
CA LEU A 57 13.91 -13.47 18.44
C LEU A 57 13.15 -13.00 17.19
N TYR A 58 12.12 -13.75 16.80
CA TYR A 58 11.25 -13.41 15.68
C TYR A 58 10.43 -12.14 15.97
N GLU A 59 9.76 -12.07 17.12
CA GLU A 59 8.96 -10.90 17.52
C GLU A 59 9.84 -9.64 17.69
N ALA A 60 11.02 -9.78 18.29
CA ALA A 60 11.98 -8.68 18.40
C ALA A 60 12.40 -8.16 17.01
N SER A 61 12.78 -9.05 16.09
CA SER A 61 13.21 -8.64 14.74
C SER A 61 12.08 -8.04 13.92
N LYS A 62 10.87 -8.60 14.03
CA LYS A 62 9.66 -8.06 13.41
C LYS A 62 9.35 -6.65 13.93
N SER A 63 9.43 -6.43 15.23
CA SER A 63 9.19 -5.10 15.83
C SER A 63 10.19 -4.04 15.35
N VAL A 64 11.45 -4.42 15.08
CA VAL A 64 12.46 -3.52 14.52
C VAL A 64 12.11 -3.16 13.08
N LEU A 65 11.75 -4.13 12.25
CA LEU A 65 11.32 -3.89 10.86
C LEU A 65 10.06 -3.02 10.79
N ASP A 66 9.08 -3.27 11.66
CA ASP A 66 7.86 -2.47 11.74
C ASP A 66 8.17 -1.03 12.20
N ALA A 67 9.09 -0.86 13.15
CA ALA A 67 9.55 0.47 13.60
C ALA A 67 10.36 1.20 12.51
N GLU A 68 11.17 0.50 11.72
CA GLU A 68 11.88 1.08 10.57
C GLU A 68 10.93 1.46 9.44
N ALA A 69 9.92 0.65 9.16
CA ALA A 69 8.86 0.97 8.21
C ALA A 69 8.04 2.18 8.68
N ALA A 70 7.73 2.27 9.97
CA ALA A 70 7.07 3.43 10.57
C ALA A 70 7.94 4.70 10.50
N LYS A 71 9.26 4.58 10.68
CA LYS A 71 10.19 5.72 10.51
C LYS A 71 10.30 6.17 9.05
N LYS A 72 10.38 5.24 8.10
CA LYS A 72 10.43 5.56 6.66
C LYS A 72 9.14 6.25 6.19
N SER A 73 7.98 5.72 6.59
CA SER A 73 6.68 6.34 6.29
C SER A 73 6.50 7.71 6.98
N ALA A 74 7.01 7.89 8.21
CA ALA A 74 7.01 9.19 8.88
C ALA A 74 7.97 10.20 8.23
N GLU A 75 9.10 9.75 7.68
CA GLU A 75 10.03 10.61 6.94
C GLU A 75 9.48 10.99 5.55
N GLU A 76 8.81 10.06 4.86
CA GLU A 76 8.07 10.33 3.63
C GLU A 76 6.90 11.29 3.88
N ALA A 77 6.15 11.12 4.97
CA ALA A 77 5.09 12.06 5.38
C ALA A 77 5.64 13.45 5.73
N LYS A 78 6.83 13.54 6.34
CA LYS A 78 7.50 14.83 6.59
C LYS A 78 8.02 15.49 5.32
N LYS A 79 8.49 14.73 4.33
CA LYS A 79 8.89 15.25 3.01
C LYS A 79 7.67 15.74 2.21
N GLN A 80 6.54 15.06 2.33
CA GLN A 80 5.26 15.51 1.76
C GLN A 80 4.71 16.76 2.47
N ALA A 81 4.89 16.88 3.79
CA ALA A 81 4.51 18.09 4.54
C ALA A 81 5.39 19.31 4.22
N ALA A 82 6.66 19.11 3.85
CA ALA A 82 7.59 20.18 3.48
C ALA A 82 7.46 20.65 2.01
N THR A 83 6.74 19.90 1.17
CA THR A 83 6.48 20.25 -0.25
C THR A 83 5.03 20.58 -0.53
N SER A 84 4.13 20.48 0.45
CA SER A 84 2.74 20.89 0.29
C SER A 84 2.71 22.41 0.06
N PRO A 85 2.29 22.89 -1.13
CA PRO A 85 2.22 24.32 -1.37
C PRO A 85 1.25 24.92 -0.37
N ARG A 86 1.79 25.86 0.41
CA ARG A 86 1.09 26.96 1.10
C ARG A 86 -0.37 27.04 0.65
N ARG A 87 -1.32 26.67 1.55
CA ARG A 87 -2.78 26.89 1.38
C ARG A 87 -2.99 28.21 0.67
N THR A 88 -3.16 28.14 -0.65
CA THR A 88 -3.36 29.31 -1.47
C THR A 88 -4.84 29.62 -1.40
N ALA A 89 -5.12 30.92 -1.41
CA ALA A 89 -6.40 31.50 -1.08
C ALA A 89 -7.56 30.80 -1.76
N ALA A 90 -8.69 30.77 -1.05
CA ALA A 90 -9.98 30.26 -1.49
C ALA A 90 -10.49 30.95 -2.78
N GLY A 91 -9.88 30.63 -3.91
CA GLY A 91 -10.49 30.75 -5.23
C GLY A 91 -11.25 29.46 -5.49
N GLY A 92 -12.57 29.54 -5.62
CA GLY A 92 -13.35 28.43 -6.15
C GLY A 92 -12.94 28.21 -7.60
N HIS A 93 -12.55 26.98 -7.94
CA HIS A 93 -12.31 26.55 -9.30
C HIS A 93 -13.56 25.91 -9.87
N ILE A 94 -13.73 25.98 -11.18
CA ILE A 94 -14.88 25.39 -11.85
C ILE A 94 -14.41 24.26 -12.75
N ILE A 95 -15.07 23.12 -12.65
CA ILE A 95 -14.87 22.01 -13.58
C ILE A 95 -15.34 22.43 -14.97
N ASN A 96 -14.47 22.29 -15.97
CA ASN A 96 -14.71 22.76 -17.33
C ASN A 96 -14.82 21.59 -18.32
N GLY A 97 -16.03 21.07 -18.54
CA GLY A 97 -16.31 19.95 -19.43
C GLY A 97 -17.06 18.80 -18.75
N ASP A 98 -17.68 17.92 -19.55
CA ASP A 98 -18.63 16.91 -19.05
C ASP A 98 -18.01 15.51 -18.82
N SER A 99 -16.73 15.32 -19.15
CA SER A 99 -16.07 14.00 -19.13
C SER A 99 -14.92 13.91 -18.14
N TRP A 100 -14.92 14.77 -17.13
CA TRP A 100 -13.88 14.76 -16.11
C TRP A 100 -14.19 13.76 -15.00
N PHE A 101 -13.14 13.06 -14.59
CA PHE A 101 -13.19 12.13 -13.48
C PHE A 101 -12.01 12.36 -12.55
N GLY A 102 -12.11 11.79 -11.35
CA GLY A 102 -11.01 11.77 -10.41
C GLY A 102 -10.95 10.50 -9.59
N ALA A 103 -9.81 10.30 -8.93
CA ALA A 103 -9.58 9.17 -8.04
C ALA A 103 -8.94 9.60 -6.72
N SER A 104 -9.22 8.91 -5.63
CA SER A 104 -8.75 9.24 -4.28
C SER A 104 -7.22 9.12 -4.13
N SER A 105 -6.60 8.24 -4.92
CA SER A 105 -5.15 8.07 -5.00
C SER A 105 -4.61 8.38 -6.40
N LYS A 106 -3.35 8.81 -6.44
CA LYS A 106 -2.67 9.18 -7.68
C LYS A 106 -2.46 7.96 -8.57
N GLU A 107 -2.09 6.84 -7.97
CA GLU A 107 -1.82 5.58 -8.65
C GLU A 107 -3.10 5.01 -9.30
N LEU A 108 -4.25 5.19 -8.65
CA LEU A 108 -5.53 4.78 -9.21
C LEU A 108 -5.92 5.67 -10.40
N PHE A 109 -5.71 6.97 -10.29
CA PHE A 109 -5.94 7.91 -11.39
C PHE A 109 -5.03 7.62 -12.59
N GLU A 110 -3.74 7.40 -12.36
CA GLU A 110 -2.77 7.05 -13.40
C GLU A 110 -3.16 5.77 -14.14
N LYS A 111 -3.65 4.73 -13.43
CA LYS A 111 -4.18 3.51 -14.06
C LYS A 111 -5.41 3.78 -14.93
N LEU A 112 -6.35 4.62 -14.47
CA LEU A 112 -7.52 5.00 -15.26
C LEU A 112 -7.10 5.74 -16.53
N VAL A 113 -6.19 6.70 -16.42
CA VAL A 113 -5.63 7.42 -17.57
C VAL A 113 -4.92 6.46 -18.51
N GLN A 114 -4.13 5.52 -17.99
CA GLN A 114 -3.43 4.52 -18.79
C GLN A 114 -4.40 3.66 -19.60
N TYR A 115 -5.48 3.15 -19.00
CA TYR A 115 -6.49 2.38 -19.74
C TYR A 115 -7.21 3.24 -20.78
N SER A 116 -7.49 4.50 -20.48
CA SER A 116 -8.08 5.45 -21.42
C SER A 116 -7.18 5.67 -22.64
N VAL A 117 -5.89 5.95 -22.43
CA VAL A 117 -4.89 6.17 -23.49
C VAL A 117 -4.68 4.92 -24.34
N GLN A 118 -4.72 3.73 -23.73
CA GLN A 118 -4.63 2.45 -24.44
C GLN A 118 -5.91 2.10 -25.22
N GLY A 119 -7.01 2.83 -25.02
CA GLY A 119 -8.30 2.51 -25.60
C GLY A 119 -9.00 1.29 -24.98
N ASP A 120 -8.54 0.80 -23.83
CA ASP A 120 -9.16 -0.32 -23.11
C ASP A 120 -10.36 0.19 -22.29
N SER A 121 -11.45 0.50 -23.00
CA SER A 121 -12.69 0.98 -22.38
C SER A 121 -13.31 -0.04 -21.42
N ALA A 122 -13.04 -1.33 -21.61
CA ALA A 122 -13.56 -2.38 -20.74
C ALA A 122 -12.86 -2.38 -19.37
N ALA A 123 -11.52 -2.29 -19.35
CA ALA A 123 -10.76 -2.15 -18.11
C ALA A 123 -11.04 -0.81 -17.43
N PHE A 124 -11.09 0.28 -18.19
CA PHE A 124 -11.48 1.60 -17.69
C PHE A 124 -12.84 1.57 -17.01
N GLY A 125 -13.87 1.07 -17.71
CA GLY A 125 -15.24 1.01 -17.20
C GLY A 125 -15.36 0.15 -15.95
N LYS A 126 -14.68 -1.00 -15.89
CA LYS A 126 -14.66 -1.87 -14.70
C LYS A 126 -14.02 -1.17 -13.51
N LEU A 127 -12.84 -0.58 -13.68
CA LEU A 127 -12.12 0.10 -12.61
C LEU A 127 -12.87 1.33 -12.12
N MET A 128 -13.40 2.13 -13.05
CA MET A 128 -14.20 3.30 -12.73
C MET A 128 -15.47 2.92 -11.95
N THR A 129 -16.20 1.90 -12.41
CA THR A 129 -17.45 1.47 -11.76
C THR A 129 -17.18 0.91 -10.36
N ALA A 130 -16.14 0.09 -10.20
CA ALA A 130 -15.74 -0.41 -8.89
C ALA A 130 -15.35 0.74 -7.94
N GLY A 131 -14.57 1.70 -8.42
CA GLY A 131 -14.17 2.89 -7.67
C GLY A 131 -15.35 3.79 -7.29
N LEU A 132 -16.36 3.92 -8.14
CA LEU A 132 -17.57 4.69 -7.82
C LEU A 132 -18.36 4.03 -6.69
N LEU A 133 -18.40 2.69 -6.66
CA LEU A 133 -19.07 1.93 -5.61
C LEU A 133 -18.33 2.00 -4.27
N THR A 134 -17.00 2.07 -4.28
CA THR A 134 -16.17 2.19 -3.07
C THR A 134 -15.95 3.64 -2.63
N GLY A 135 -16.31 4.62 -3.47
CA GLY A 135 -16.03 6.04 -3.26
C GLY A 135 -14.59 6.46 -3.59
N GLU A 136 -13.78 5.54 -4.13
CA GLU A 136 -12.40 5.79 -4.54
C GLU A 136 -12.30 6.56 -5.86
N THR A 137 -13.36 6.58 -6.68
CA THR A 137 -13.42 7.41 -7.89
C THR A 137 -14.67 8.29 -7.89
N THR A 138 -14.63 9.34 -8.69
CA THR A 138 -15.76 10.26 -8.85
C THR A 138 -15.84 10.76 -10.28
N MET A 139 -17.06 11.10 -10.70
CA MET A 139 -17.32 11.86 -11.92
C MET A 139 -17.61 13.31 -11.52
N PHE A 140 -16.99 14.26 -12.22
CA PHE A 140 -17.27 15.67 -12.03
C PHE A 140 -18.30 16.14 -13.05
N LYS A 141 -19.13 17.10 -12.65
CA LYS A 141 -20.08 17.75 -13.55
C LYS A 141 -19.47 19.04 -14.08
N ASN A 142 -19.77 19.36 -15.33
CA ASN A 142 -19.41 20.68 -15.86
C ASN A 142 -20.08 21.79 -15.04
N GLY A 143 -19.32 22.84 -14.74
CA GLY A 143 -19.79 23.94 -13.90
C GLY A 143 -19.73 23.67 -12.38
N GLU A 144 -19.26 22.48 -11.96
CA GLU A 144 -19.15 22.14 -10.54
C GLU A 144 -18.03 22.95 -9.86
N GLU A 145 -18.36 23.58 -8.72
CA GLU A 145 -17.40 24.34 -7.90
C GLU A 145 -16.55 23.37 -7.07
N VAL A 146 -15.24 23.42 -7.27
CA VAL A 146 -14.25 22.63 -6.54
C VAL A 146 -13.18 23.52 -5.94
N LEU A 147 -12.53 23.03 -4.89
CA LEU A 147 -11.43 23.70 -4.21
C LEU A 147 -10.15 22.93 -4.48
N LEU A 148 -9.08 23.62 -4.84
CA LEU A 148 -7.74 23.02 -4.94
C LEU A 148 -7.23 22.67 -3.54
N ALA A 149 -6.86 21.41 -3.36
CA ALA A 149 -6.22 20.90 -2.15
C ALA A 149 -4.71 20.78 -2.32
N ASP A 150 -4.27 20.32 -3.50
CA ASP A 150 -2.85 20.17 -3.83
C ASP A 150 -2.64 20.36 -5.35
N THR A 151 -1.45 20.79 -5.73
CA THR A 151 -1.05 20.98 -7.12
C THR A 151 0.25 20.21 -7.36
N ALA A 152 0.16 19.05 -8.00
CA ALA A 152 1.31 18.32 -8.50
C ALA A 152 1.66 18.82 -9.91
N ILE A 153 1.99 20.12 -10.01
CA ILE A 153 2.07 20.90 -11.27
C ILE A 153 2.99 20.23 -12.30
N PHE A 154 4.12 19.66 -11.87
CA PHE A 154 5.07 18.98 -12.75
C PHE A 154 4.54 17.69 -13.40
N SER A 155 3.43 17.15 -12.89
CA SER A 155 2.81 15.92 -13.40
C SER A 155 1.51 16.14 -14.17
N GLY A 156 1.10 17.40 -14.39
CA GLY A 156 -0.16 17.72 -15.06
C GLY A 156 -1.42 17.36 -14.25
N MET A 157 -1.26 16.99 -12.98
CA MET A 157 -2.34 16.58 -12.09
C MET A 157 -2.53 17.59 -10.96
N ILE A 158 -3.79 17.72 -10.55
CA ILE A 158 -4.20 18.51 -9.41
C ILE A 158 -5.08 17.66 -8.50
N LYS A 159 -5.11 18.02 -7.23
CA LYS A 159 -6.00 17.42 -6.25
C LYS A 159 -7.10 18.41 -5.91
N VAL A 160 -8.34 18.00 -6.12
CA VAL A 160 -9.53 18.81 -5.90
C VAL A 160 -10.44 18.18 -4.86
N ARG A 161 -11.24 19.01 -4.20
CA ARG A 161 -12.35 18.56 -3.35
C ARG A 161 -13.57 19.43 -3.57
N ARG A 162 -14.76 18.87 -3.34
CA ARG A 162 -16.00 19.65 -3.36
C ARG A 162 -16.09 20.55 -2.14
N LYS A 163 -16.84 21.65 -2.27
CA LYS A 163 -17.12 22.55 -1.16
C LYS A 163 -17.99 21.85 -0.12
N GLY A 164 -17.51 21.81 1.12
CA GLY A 164 -18.18 21.10 2.23
C GLY A 164 -17.73 19.65 2.41
N ASP A 165 -17.05 19.08 1.42
CA ASP A 165 -16.52 17.71 1.51
C ASP A 165 -15.07 17.70 2.04
N THR A 166 -14.74 16.60 2.71
CA THR A 166 -13.38 16.26 3.15
C THR A 166 -12.67 15.33 2.18
N GLN A 167 -13.41 14.67 1.29
CA GLN A 167 -12.85 13.74 0.32
C GLN A 167 -12.16 14.51 -0.82
N GLU A 168 -10.93 14.12 -1.09
CA GLU A 168 -10.10 14.71 -2.14
C GLU A 168 -9.90 13.70 -3.28
N TYR A 169 -9.80 14.22 -4.49
CA TYR A 169 -9.64 13.44 -5.72
C TYR A 169 -8.58 14.07 -6.62
N TRP A 170 -7.69 13.23 -7.16
CA TRP A 170 -6.76 13.57 -8.22
C TRP A 170 -7.46 13.62 -9.56
N THR A 171 -7.19 14.66 -10.34
CA THR A 171 -7.67 14.84 -11.72
C THR A 171 -6.63 15.60 -12.56
N ASN A 172 -6.88 15.76 -13.86
CA ASN A 172 -6.01 16.54 -14.74
C ASN A 172 -6.16 18.03 -14.46
N ILE A 173 -5.08 18.81 -14.58
CA ILE A 173 -5.11 20.27 -14.41
C ILE A 173 -6.09 20.95 -15.39
N GLU A 174 -6.22 20.37 -16.58
CA GLU A 174 -7.15 20.81 -17.63
C GLU A 174 -8.62 20.68 -17.24
N ALA A 175 -8.94 19.90 -16.20
CA ALA A 175 -10.29 19.75 -15.70
C ALA A 175 -10.83 21.04 -15.07
N THR A 176 -9.95 21.95 -14.63
CA THR A 176 -10.32 23.17 -13.93
C THR A 176 -9.93 24.43 -14.69
N LYS A 177 -10.71 25.49 -14.51
CA LYS A 177 -10.40 26.87 -14.93
C LYS A 177 -10.46 27.84 -13.77
#